data_AF-A0ABD1PN16-F1
#
_entry.id   AF-A0ABD1PN16-F1
#
_cell.length_a   1.000
_cell.length_b   1.000
_cell.length_c   1.000
_cell.angle_alpha   90.00
_cell.angle_beta   90.00
_cell.angle_gamma   90.00
#
_symmetry.space_group_name_H-M   'P 1'
#
loop_
_entity.id
_entity.type
_entity.pdbx_description
1 polymer ?
#
loop_
_entity_poly.entity_id
_entity_poly.type
_entity_poly.pdbx_seq_one_letter_code
_entity_poly.pdbx_strand_id
1 'polypeptide(L)'
;MNRFNDLRQKMNSEYRETIQRRYYTVTGENPNEKILDNLIATGESETFLQKAIQEQGRGQVMDTIMEIQEMHDAVKEMEKNMRELHQVFMDMAVLVQGRGSN
;
A
#
# COMPACT_ATOMS: atom_id res chain seq x y z
N MET A 1 -11.82 -26.48 7.29
CA MET A 1 -12.94 -25.57 7.58
C MET A 1 -12.66 -24.61 8.73
N ASN A 2 -12.26 -25.07 9.93
CA ASN A 2 -11.97 -24.16 11.05
C ASN A 2 -10.94 -23.06 10.70
N ARG A 3 -9.81 -23.45 10.11
CA ARG A 3 -8.74 -22.52 9.71
C ARG A 3 -9.18 -21.41 8.73
N PHE A 4 -10.18 -21.68 7.89
CA PHE A 4 -10.74 -20.69 6.96
C PHE A 4 -11.70 -19.73 7.68
N ASN A 5 -12.53 -20.26 8.58
CA ASN A 5 -13.40 -19.44 9.42
C ASN A 5 -12.58 -18.52 10.34
N ASP A 6 -11.49 -19.04 10.92
CA ASP A 6 -10.57 -18.27 11.76
C ASP A 6 -9.90 -17.14 10.96
N LEU A 7 -9.41 -17.44 9.75
CA LEU A 7 -8.83 -16.44 8.86
C LEU A 7 -9.86 -15.37 8.47
N ARG A 8 -11.09 -15.77 8.15
CA ARG A 8 -12.18 -14.84 7.81
C ARG A 8 -12.54 -13.93 8.99
N GLN A 9 -12.61 -14.48 10.20
CA GLN A 9 -12.83 -13.69 11.41
C GLN A 9 -11.71 -12.68 11.63
N LYS A 10 -10.45 -13.12 11.48
CA LYS A 10 -9.27 -12.26 11.62
C LYS A 10 -9.26 -11.12 10.62
N MET A 11 -9.52 -11.41 9.34
CA MET A 11 -9.60 -10.36 8.31
C MET A 11 -10.72 -9.36 8.60
N ASN A 12 -11.90 -9.83 9.04
CA ASN A 12 -13.00 -8.94 9.40
C ASN A 12 -12.66 -8.05 10.60
N SER A 13 -11.98 -8.58 11.62
CA SER A 13 -11.54 -7.76 12.76
C SER A 13 -10.50 -6.72 12.35
N GLU A 14 -9.51 -7.10 11.53
CA GLU A 14 -8.47 -6.18 11.04
C GLU A 14 -9.06 -5.07 10.16
N TYR A 15 -10.03 -5.42 9.31
CA TYR A 15 -10.74 -4.45 8.48
C TYR A 15 -11.54 -3.45 9.32
N ARG A 16 -12.27 -3.95 10.32
CA ARG A 16 -13.05 -3.11 11.24
C ARG A 16 -12.16 -2.16 12.04
N GLU A 17 -11.04 -2.65 12.55
CA GLU A 17 -10.06 -1.85 13.29
C GLU A 17 -9.40 -0.78 12.39
N THR A 18 -9.20 -1.09 11.11
CA THR A 18 -8.68 -0.14 10.12
C THR A 18 -9.66 1.00 9.86
N ILE A 19 -10.96 0.71 9.69
CA ILE A 19 -11.97 1.75 9.49
C ILE A 19 -12.12 2.61 10.75
N GLN A 20 -12.10 2.01 11.94
CA GLN A 20 -12.17 2.75 13.20
C GLN A 20 -11.01 3.73 13.35
N ARG A 21 -9.76 3.30 13.09
CA ARG A 21 -8.59 4.18 13.14
C ARG A 21 -8.70 5.34 12.15
N ARG A 22 -9.11 5.06 10.91
CA ARG A 22 -9.29 6.10 9.88
C ARG A 22 -10.35 7.12 10.26
N TYR A 23 -11.46 6.66 10.83
CA TYR A 23 -12.50 7.56 11.36
C TYR A 23 -11.93 8.49 12.43
N TYR A 24 -11.24 7.93 13.42
CA TYR A 24 -10.63 8.70 14.50
C TYR A 24 -9.57 9.69 14.00
N THR A 25 -8.71 9.28 13.06
CA THR A 25 -7.70 10.18 12.46
C THR A 25 -8.34 11.41 11.82
N VAL A 26 -9.53 11.26 11.24
CA VAL A 26 -10.23 12.32 10.54
C VAL A 26 -11.08 13.18 11.47
N THR A 27 -11.90 12.55 12.32
CA THR A 27 -12.87 13.27 13.15
C THR A 27 -12.29 13.69 14.50
N GLY A 28 -11.22 13.04 14.95
CA GLY A 28 -10.74 13.12 16.33
C GLY A 28 -11.61 12.35 17.34
N GLU A 29 -12.64 11.64 16.88
CA GLU A 29 -13.63 10.96 17.71
C GLU A 29 -13.70 9.47 17.38
N ASN A 30 -14.05 8.62 18.36
CA ASN A 30 -14.27 7.21 18.10
C ASN A 30 -15.67 6.98 17.51
N PRO A 31 -15.82 6.21 16.43
CA PRO A 31 -17.12 5.90 15.88
C PRO A 31 -17.88 4.96 16.82
N ASN A 32 -19.20 5.13 16.92
CA ASN A 32 -20.06 4.12 17.54
C ASN A 32 -20.27 2.91 16.60
N GLU A 33 -20.78 1.81 17.16
CA GLU A 33 -21.01 0.54 16.45
C GLU A 33 -21.80 0.73 15.14
N LYS A 34 -22.86 1.55 15.18
CA LYS A 34 -23.73 1.79 14.03
C LYS A 34 -23.04 2.56 12.91
N ILE A 35 -22.22 3.55 13.25
CA ILE A 35 -21.41 4.30 12.28
C ILE A 35 -20.37 3.38 11.66
N LEU A 36 -19.69 2.58 12.48
CA LEU A 36 -18.66 1.66 12.02
C LEU A 36 -19.23 0.59 11.07
N ASP A 37 -20.38 -0.01 11.42
CA ASP A 37 -21.08 -0.97 10.58
C ASP A 37 -21.55 -0.36 9.26
N ASN A 38 -22.07 0.87 9.29
CA ASN A 38 -22.45 1.58 8.07
C ASN A 38 -21.23 1.83 7.16
N LEU A 39 -20.11 2.31 7.71
CA LEU A 39 -18.89 2.56 6.92
C LEU A 39 -18.30 1.27 6.32
N ILE A 40 -18.40 0.15 7.04
CA ILE A 40 -18.01 -1.17 6.55
C ILE A 40 -18.95 -1.62 5.43
N ALA A 41 -20.26 -1.44 5.60
CA ALA A 41 -21.27 -1.89 4.64
C ALA A 41 -21.31 -1.06 3.35
N THR A 42 -21.11 0.26 3.44
CA THR A 42 -21.14 1.18 2.30
C THR A 42 -19.78 1.32 1.61
N GLY A 43 -18.68 0.97 2.29
CA GLY A 43 -17.32 1.21 1.81
C GLY A 43 -16.93 2.70 1.81
N GLU A 44 -17.76 3.58 2.37
CA GLU A 44 -17.57 5.04 2.31
C GLU A 44 -16.39 5.55 3.16
N SER A 45 -15.72 4.67 3.92
CA SER A 45 -14.54 5.03 4.71
C SER A 45 -13.41 5.66 3.88
N GLU A 46 -13.25 5.27 2.61
CA GLU A 46 -12.26 5.87 1.70
C GLU A 46 -12.68 7.26 1.21
N THR A 47 -13.94 7.41 0.79
CA THR A 47 -14.52 8.69 0.34
C THR A 47 -14.52 9.72 1.45
N PHE A 48 -14.82 9.29 2.66
CA PHE A 48 -14.79 10.12 3.87
C PHE A 48 -13.36 10.61 4.19
N LEU A 49 -12.36 9.74 4.11
CA LEU A 49 -10.95 10.11 4.30
C LEU A 49 -10.50 11.12 3.23
N GLN A 50 -10.90 10.93 1.97
CA GLN A 50 -10.61 11.89 0.89
C GLN A 50 -11.22 13.27 1.14
N LYS A 51 -12.47 13.34 1.61
CA LYS A 51 -13.13 14.62 1.92
C LYS A 51 -12.47 15.33 3.09
N ALA A 52 -12.10 14.60 4.13
CA ALA A 52 -11.39 15.17 5.28
C ALA A 52 -10.00 15.70 4.94
N ILE A 53 -9.26 15.00 4.06
CA ILE A 53 -7.98 15.47 3.52
C ILE A 53 -8.19 16.78 2.73
N GLN A 54 -9.30 16.92 2.00
CA GLN A 54 -9.65 18.16 1.30
C GLN A 54 -10.04 19.30 2.26
N GLU A 55 -10.73 19.00 3.36
CA GLU A 55 -11.26 19.99 4.31
C GLU A 55 -10.25 20.44 5.38
N GLN A 56 -9.32 19.58 5.84
CA GLN A 56 -8.46 19.86 7.00
C GLN A 56 -7.06 20.42 6.68
N GLY A 57 -6.69 20.58 5.41
CA GLY A 57 -5.51 21.38 5.04
C GLY A 57 -4.28 20.58 4.64
N ARG A 58 -4.14 20.39 3.32
CA ARG A 58 -2.97 20.45 2.42
C ARG A 58 -1.51 20.38 2.92
N GLY A 59 -1.15 20.67 4.16
CA GLY A 59 0.26 20.73 4.61
C GLY A 59 0.87 19.36 4.86
N GLN A 60 0.44 18.68 5.92
CA GLN A 60 1.04 17.39 6.34
C GLN A 60 0.80 16.26 5.34
N VAL A 61 -0.33 16.27 4.63
CA VAL A 61 -0.61 15.26 3.59
C VAL A 61 0.29 15.47 2.36
N MET A 62 0.64 16.71 2.02
CA MET A 62 1.59 16.95 0.92
C MET A 62 2.99 16.47 1.26
N ASP A 63 3.45 16.66 2.50
CA ASP A 63 4.75 16.13 2.94
C ASP A 63 4.77 14.60 2.84
N THR A 64 3.70 13.91 3.28
CA THR A 64 3.59 12.45 3.16
C THR A 64 3.46 11.97 1.71
N ILE A 65 2.71 12.68 0.85
CA ILE A 65 2.61 12.35 -0.58
C ILE A 65 3.97 12.55 -1.27
N MET A 66 4.70 13.61 -0.91
CA MET A 66 6.03 13.89 -1.45
C MET A 66 7.02 12.80 -1.02
N GLU A 67 7.00 12.36 0.23
CA GLU A 67 7.80 11.23 0.72
C GLU A 67 7.47 9.93 -0.03
N ILE A 68 6.18 9.63 -0.24
CA ILE A 68 5.74 8.46 -1.02
C ILE A 68 6.22 8.56 -2.48
N GLN A 69 6.18 9.75 -3.07
CA GLN A 69 6.60 9.98 -4.44
C GLN A 69 8.13 9.80 -4.59
N GLU A 70 8.92 10.34 -3.67
CA GLU A 70 10.38 10.15 -3.64
C GLU A 70 10.76 8.67 -3.47
N MET A 71 10.08 7.94 -2.58
CA MET A 71 10.28 6.50 -2.42
C MET A 71 9.93 5.72 -3.69
N HIS A 72 8.83 6.06 -4.35
CA HIS A 72 8.42 5.41 -5.60
C HIS A 72 9.46 5.63 -6.71
N ASP A 73 9.97 6.85 -6.85
CA ASP A 73 10.97 7.17 -7.87
C ASP A 73 12.30 6.44 -7.60
N ALA A 74 12.71 6.33 -6.33
CA ALA A 74 13.88 5.55 -5.93
C ALA A 74 13.71 4.04 -6.24
N VAL A 75 12.53 3.46 -5.98
CA VAL A 75 12.23 2.06 -6.32
C VAL A 75 12.31 1.85 -7.83
N LYS A 76 11.75 2.77 -8.62
CA LYS A 76 11.77 2.70 -10.07
C LYS A 76 13.19 2.74 -10.65
N GLU A 77 14.07 3.57 -10.07
CA GLU A 77 15.48 3.60 -10.44
C GLU A 77 16.20 2.29 -10.07
N MET A 78 15.93 1.73 -8.89
CA MET A 78 16.47 0.44 -8.49
C MET A 78 16.06 -0.69 -9.45
N GLU A 79 14.78 -0.74 -9.85
CA GLU A 79 14.30 -1.72 -10.83
C GLU A 79 14.97 -1.56 -12.20
N LYS A 80 15.23 -0.32 -12.63
CA LYS A 80 15.96 -0.05 -13.88
C LYS A 80 17.39 -0.60 -13.77
N ASN A 81 18.09 -0.31 -12.69
CA ASN A 81 19.45 -0.77 -12.45
C ASN A 81 19.53 -2.31 -12.39
N MET A 82 18.55 -2.97 -11.76
CA MET A 82 18.47 -4.44 -11.74
C MET A 82 18.27 -5.03 -13.13
N ARG A 83 17.43 -4.41 -13.97
CA ARG A 83 17.23 -4.84 -15.37
C ARG A 83 18.52 -4.71 -16.18
N GLU A 84 19.23 -3.60 -16.04
CA GLU A 84 20.51 -3.39 -16.72
C GLU A 84 21.57 -4.40 -16.26
N LEU A 85 21.67 -4.67 -14.94
CA LEU A 85 22.57 -5.67 -14.40
C LEU A 85 22.25 -7.08 -14.90
N HIS A 86 20.96 -7.43 -14.96
CA HIS A 86 20.51 -8.71 -15.51
C HIS A 86 20.92 -8.86 -16.99
N GLN A 87 20.76 -7.81 -17.79
CA GLN A 87 21.18 -7.81 -19.19
C GLN A 87 22.70 -8.03 -19.31
N VAL A 88 23.50 -7.32 -18.52
CA VAL A 88 24.96 -7.48 -18.48
C VAL A 88 25.36 -8.92 -18.09
N PHE A 89 24.65 -9.53 -17.14
CA PHE A 89 24.88 -10.92 -16.74
C PHE A 89 24.53 -11.90 -17.88
N MET A 90 23.41 -11.68 -18.58
CA MET A 90 23.03 -12.48 -19.75
C MET A 90 24.03 -12.34 -20.90
N ASP A 91 24.48 -11.12 -21.21
CA ASP A 91 25.47 -10.87 -22.25
C ASP A 91 26.81 -11.55 -21.90
N MET A 92 27.24 -11.51 -20.64
CA MET A 92 28.40 -12.25 -20.15
C MET A 92 28.22 -13.77 -20.23
N ALA A 93 27.03 -14.29 -19.89
CA ALA A 93 26.74 -15.72 -20.00
C ALA A 93 26.78 -16.22 -21.45
N VAL A 94 26.39 -15.39 -22.43
CA VAL A 94 26.53 -15.68 -23.87
C VAL A 94 28.01 -15.69 -24.28
N LEU A 95 28.80 -14.72 -23.82
CA LEU A 95 30.25 -14.64 -24.11
C LEU A 95 31.05 -15.81 -23.52
N VAL A 96 30.68 -16.29 -22.33
CA VAL A 96 31.32 -17.45 -21.68
C VAL A 96 30.95 -18.76 -22.36
N GLN A 97 29.68 -18.94 -22.78
CA GLN A 97 29.25 -20.13 -23.54
C GLN A 97 29.91 -20.19 -24.93
N GLY A 98 30.16 -19.05 -25.57
CA GLY A 98 30.93 -18.98 -26.82
C GLY A 98 32.40 -19.38 -26.69
N ARG A 99 32.95 -19.44 -25.46
CA ARG A 99 34.32 -19.92 -25.19
C ARG A 99 34.40 -21.37 -24.71
N GLY A 100 33.26 -22.07 -24.59
CA GLY A 100 33.17 -23.47 -24.15
C GLY A 100 33.11 -24.51 -25.27
N SER A 101 33.21 -24.10 -26.54
CA SER A 101 33.27 -25.00 -27.70
C SER A 101 34.66 -24.97 -28.32
N ASN A 102 35.64 -25.55 -27.62
CA ASN A 102 36.89 -26.07 -28.16
C ASN A 102 37.46 -27.11 -27.18
#